data_AF-A0A2V5MK15-F1
#
_entry.id   AF-A0A2V5MK15-F1
#
_cell.length_a   1.000
_cell.length_b   1.000
_cell.length_c   1.000
_cell.angle_alpha   90.00
_cell.angle_beta   90.00
_cell.angle_gamma   90.00
#
_symmetry.space_group_name_H-M   'P 1'
#
loop_
_entity.id
_entity.type
_entity.pdbx_description
1 polymer ?
#
loop_
_entity_poly.entity_id
_entity_poly.type
_entity_poly.pdbx_seq_one_letter_code
_entity_poly.pdbx_strand_id
1 'polypeptide(L)'
;HKINFDRPQAIDWPFVEEVLDACKAGRSARVPHYDFSSHVRAARQSWRPRPVVLMDGLWLLSRRTVRRFFDLRIFIDCPERIRLRRRLERDVAERGRSHASVRRQFVSTVAPMHARHVQPQARWADVLLKQPFRKRDVEKLADRLWSLLKPSSLWPASMRETFRAEVQALLKNHSLNHA
;
A
#
# COMPACT_ATOMS: atom_id res chain seq x y z
N HIS A 1 17.41 1.66 23.29
CA HIS A 1 16.17 2.38 22.89
C HIS A 1 15.34 1.49 21.97
N LYS A 2 14.05 1.22 22.30
CA LYS A 2 13.15 0.49 21.39
C LYS A 2 12.76 1.41 20.23
N ILE A 3 13.21 1.09 19.01
CA ILE A 3 12.82 1.81 17.80
C ILE A 3 11.34 1.53 17.53
N ASN A 4 10.52 2.58 17.43
CA ASN A 4 9.14 2.48 17.02
C ASN A 4 9.06 2.64 15.50
N PHE A 5 8.99 1.51 14.79
CA PHE A 5 8.89 1.45 13.33
C PHE A 5 7.52 1.93 12.80
N ASP A 6 6.52 2.11 13.66
CA ASP A 6 5.19 2.65 13.31
C ASP A 6 5.17 4.20 13.31
N ARG A 7 6.33 4.85 13.23
CA ARG A 7 6.43 6.31 13.13
C ARG A 7 6.81 6.74 11.71
N PRO A 8 6.22 7.81 11.16
CA PRO A 8 6.62 8.34 9.85
C PRO A 8 8.12 8.65 9.73
N GLN A 9 8.78 9.00 10.85
CA GLN A 9 10.21 9.28 10.90
C GLN A 9 11.09 8.04 10.70
N ALA A 10 10.54 6.83 10.81
CA ALA A 10 11.27 5.59 10.52
C ALA A 10 11.43 5.34 9.01
N ILE A 11 10.73 6.10 8.16
CA ILE A 11 10.85 6.01 6.70
C ILE A 11 11.94 6.94 6.20
N ASP A 12 12.79 6.37 5.35
CA ASP A 12 13.81 7.07 4.56
C ASP A 12 13.16 7.86 3.41
N TRP A 13 12.47 8.94 3.76
CA TRP A 13 11.71 9.75 2.79
C TRP A 13 12.57 10.35 1.67
N PRO A 14 13.79 10.85 1.90
CA PRO A 14 14.64 11.33 0.81
C PRO A 14 14.88 10.25 -0.24
N PHE A 15 15.16 9.02 0.19
CA PHE A 15 15.33 7.89 -0.72
C PHE A 15 14.02 7.52 -1.45
N VAL A 16 12.87 7.57 -0.77
CA VAL A 16 11.56 7.36 -1.40
C VAL A 16 11.30 8.39 -2.50
N GLU A 17 11.56 9.68 -2.22
CA GLU A 17 11.37 10.76 -3.20
C GLU A 17 12.33 10.61 -4.40
N GLU A 18 13.59 10.21 -4.18
CA GLU A 18 14.56 9.89 -5.24
C GLU A 18 14.04 8.78 -6.18
N VAL A 19 13.51 7.68 -5.61
CA VAL A 19 12.96 6.56 -6.40
C VAL A 19 11.73 7.02 -7.19
N LEU A 20 10.86 7.84 -6.60
CA LEU A 20 9.66 8.36 -7.26
C LEU A 20 10.01 9.33 -8.41
N ASP A 21 11.02 10.18 -8.23
CA ASP A 21 11.54 11.06 -9.28
C ASP A 21 12.13 10.24 -10.45
N ALA A 22 12.94 9.21 -10.15
CA ALA A 22 13.46 8.30 -11.18
C ALA A 22 12.32 7.58 -11.92
N CYS A 23 11.32 7.10 -11.18
CA CYS A 23 10.14 6.44 -11.72
C CYS A 23 9.36 7.35 -12.68
N LYS A 24 9.07 8.60 -12.29
CA LYS A 24 8.36 9.56 -13.16
C LYS A 24 9.14 9.91 -14.42
N ALA A 25 10.47 9.88 -14.36
CA ALA A 25 11.34 10.07 -15.52
C ALA A 25 11.56 8.80 -16.36
N GLY A 26 10.89 7.68 -16.05
CA GLY A 26 11.08 6.41 -16.76
C GLY A 26 12.44 5.74 -16.53
N ARG A 27 13.20 6.17 -15.52
CA ARG A 27 14.53 5.65 -15.21
C ARG A 27 14.46 4.48 -14.23
N SER A 28 15.42 3.57 -14.33
CA SER A 28 15.60 2.50 -13.35
C SER A 28 15.98 3.07 -11.98
N ALA A 29 15.54 2.40 -10.92
CA ALA A 29 15.94 2.69 -9.54
C ALA A 29 16.44 1.42 -8.84
N ARG A 30 17.20 1.57 -7.75
CA ARG A 30 17.66 0.44 -6.93
C ARG A 30 16.87 0.39 -5.63
N VAL A 31 15.84 -0.45 -5.57
CA VAL A 31 14.91 -0.53 -4.43
C VAL A 31 15.40 -1.60 -3.43
N PRO A 32 15.51 -1.29 -2.12
CA PRO A 32 15.89 -2.27 -1.11
C PRO A 32 14.76 -3.24 -0.82
N HIS A 33 15.11 -4.50 -0.56
CA HIS A 33 14.19 -5.45 0.06
C HIS A 33 14.32 -5.33 1.59
N TYR A 34 13.22 -5.23 2.33
CA TYR A 34 13.25 -5.18 3.79
C TYR A 34 12.88 -6.55 4.36
N ASP A 35 13.77 -7.12 5.18
CA ASP A 35 13.51 -8.37 5.87
C ASP A 35 12.92 -8.10 7.26
N PHE A 36 11.64 -8.42 7.44
CA PHE A 36 10.92 -8.22 8.71
C PHE A 36 11.31 -9.22 9.80
N SER A 37 11.98 -10.32 9.46
CA SER A 37 12.45 -11.31 10.44
C SER A 37 13.72 -10.81 11.14
N SER A 38 14.70 -10.34 10.37
CA SER A 38 15.98 -9.83 10.86
C SER A 38 15.96 -8.33 11.18
N HIS A 39 14.93 -7.60 10.74
CA HIS A 39 14.84 -6.13 10.82
C HIS A 39 15.95 -5.40 10.05
N VAL A 40 16.57 -6.08 9.06
CA VAL A 40 17.68 -5.55 8.25
C VAL A 40 17.23 -5.20 6.83
N ARG A 41 17.84 -4.15 6.27
CA ARG A 41 17.70 -3.79 4.86
C ARG A 41 18.60 -4.71 4.02
N ALA A 42 18.01 -5.60 3.22
CA ALA A 42 18.73 -6.50 2.33
C ALA A 42 19.27 -5.77 1.08
N ALA A 43 19.95 -6.51 0.21
CA ALA A 43 20.54 -5.98 -1.02
C ALA A 43 19.50 -5.27 -1.90
N ARG A 44 19.92 -4.15 -2.53
CA ARG A 44 19.05 -3.39 -3.44
C ARG A 44 18.96 -4.10 -4.79
N GLN A 45 17.75 -4.23 -5.31
CA GLN A 45 17.48 -4.83 -6.61
C GLN A 45 17.17 -3.75 -7.65
N SER A 46 17.58 -3.99 -8.90
CA SER A 46 17.24 -3.11 -10.02
C SER A 46 15.76 -3.22 -10.32
N TRP A 47 15.07 -2.08 -10.37
CA TRP A 47 13.66 -1.98 -10.65
C TRP A 47 13.44 -0.97 -11.77
N ARG A 48 12.58 -1.31 -12.74
CA ARG A 48 12.20 -0.43 -13.85
C ARG A 48 10.72 -0.09 -13.77
N PRO A 49 10.34 1.19 -13.94
CA PRO A 49 8.96 1.58 -13.94
C PRO A 49 8.20 0.94 -15.11
N ARG A 50 6.97 0.52 -14.83
CA ARG A 50 6.00 0.06 -15.83
C ARG A 50 4.96 1.17 -16.07
N PRO A 51 4.08 1.04 -17.09
CA PRO A 51 3.02 2.03 -17.33
C PRO A 51 2.13 2.28 -16.10
N VAL A 52 1.98 1.27 -15.23
CA VAL A 52 1.37 1.38 -13.91
C VAL A 52 2.39 1.03 -12.85
N VAL A 53 2.52 1.90 -11.87
CA VAL A 53 3.33 1.68 -10.67
C VAL A 53 2.43 1.81 -9.46
N LEU A 54 2.30 0.73 -8.71
CA LEU A 54 1.58 0.71 -7.44
C LEU A 54 2.57 0.95 -6.31
N MET A 55 2.26 1.91 -5.45
CA MET A 55 2.97 2.13 -4.20
C MET A 55 1.97 1.96 -3.05
N ASP A 56 2.22 0.99 -2.18
CA ASP A 56 1.43 0.75 -0.97
C ASP A 56 2.22 1.13 0.28
N GLY A 57 1.52 1.56 1.33
CA GLY A 57 2.17 1.94 2.57
C GLY A 57 1.29 2.77 3.50
N LEU A 58 1.57 2.66 4.79
CA LEU A 58 0.78 3.26 5.86
C LEU A 58 0.86 4.80 5.91
N TRP A 59 1.93 5.38 5.37
CA TRP A 59 2.31 6.78 5.57
C TRP A 59 2.35 7.62 4.28
N LEU A 60 2.08 7.04 3.12
CA LEU A 60 2.31 7.67 1.81
C LEU A 60 1.55 8.99 1.64
N LEU A 61 0.32 9.05 2.16
CA LEU A 61 -0.55 10.22 2.01
C LEU A 61 -0.34 11.27 3.12
N SER A 62 0.47 10.98 4.14
CA SER A 62 0.77 11.91 5.22
C SER A 62 1.68 13.06 4.76
N ARG A 63 2.56 12.79 3.78
CA ARG A 63 3.64 13.70 3.39
C ARG A 63 3.28 14.44 2.10
N ARG A 64 3.23 15.79 2.16
CA ARG A 64 2.85 16.63 1.00
C ARG A 64 3.79 16.46 -0.19
N THR A 65 5.10 16.36 0.06
CA THR A 65 6.13 16.19 -0.98
C THR A 65 6.00 14.87 -1.72
N VAL A 66 5.51 13.81 -1.07
CA VAL A 66 5.27 12.50 -1.69
C VAL A 66 3.96 12.49 -2.48
N ARG A 67 2.90 13.12 -1.95
CA ARG A 67 1.58 13.14 -2.61
C ARG A 67 1.59 13.68 -4.04
N ARG A 68 2.50 14.60 -4.37
CA ARG A 68 2.59 15.20 -5.72
C ARG A 68 3.01 14.19 -6.80
N PHE A 69 3.56 13.05 -6.41
CA PHE A 69 4.00 12.01 -7.34
C PHE A 69 2.88 11.09 -7.80
N PHE A 70 1.73 11.08 -7.10
CA PHE A 70 0.66 10.14 -7.40
C PHE A 70 -0.37 10.72 -8.36
N ASP A 71 -0.61 10.02 -9.47
CA ASP A 71 -1.68 10.37 -10.42
C ASP A 71 -3.07 9.97 -9.88
N LEU A 72 -3.11 8.99 -8.98
CA LEU A 72 -4.31 8.57 -8.24
C LEU A 72 -3.93 8.12 -6.83
N ARG A 73 -4.62 8.67 -5.82
CA ARG A 73 -4.42 8.32 -4.41
C ARG A 73 -5.62 7.53 -3.91
N ILE A 74 -5.38 6.32 -3.42
CA ILE A 74 -6.42 5.42 -2.94
C ILE A 74 -6.21 5.20 -1.44
N PHE A 75 -7.26 5.37 -0.65
CA PHE A 75 -7.27 4.98 0.76
C PHE A 75 -8.23 3.81 0.96
N ILE A 76 -7.72 2.71 1.52
CA ILE A 76 -8.53 1.53 1.84
C ILE A 76 -9.06 1.69 3.27
N ASP A 77 -10.35 1.95 3.39
CA ASP A 77 -11.03 2.08 4.67
C ASP A 77 -11.51 0.71 5.16
N CYS A 78 -10.81 0.18 6.15
CA CYS A 78 -11.07 -1.15 6.70
C CYS A 78 -11.52 -1.06 8.16
N PRO A 79 -12.71 -1.59 8.50
CA PRO A 79 -13.18 -1.67 9.88
C PRO A 79 -12.15 -2.31 10.81
N GLU A 80 -12.00 -1.74 12.01
CA GLU A 80 -11.01 -2.19 12.98
C GLU A 80 -11.09 -3.68 13.29
N ARG A 81 -12.30 -4.22 13.46
CA ARG A 81 -12.54 -5.65 13.70
C ARG A 81 -11.92 -6.54 12.61
N ILE A 82 -11.97 -6.09 11.35
CA ILE A 82 -11.41 -6.84 10.22
C ILE A 82 -9.88 -6.75 10.23
N ARG A 83 -9.32 -5.55 10.49
CA ARG A 83 -7.87 -5.34 10.63
C ARG A 83 -7.28 -6.19 11.76
N LEU A 84 -7.90 -6.16 12.94
CA LEU A 84 -7.45 -6.94 14.09
C LEU A 84 -7.50 -8.44 13.80
N ARG A 85 -8.58 -8.95 13.20
CA ARG A 85 -8.71 -10.37 12.85
C ARG A 85 -7.58 -10.81 11.92
N ARG A 86 -7.36 -10.10 10.81
CA ARG A 86 -6.29 -10.43 9.85
C ARG A 86 -4.91 -10.34 10.48
N ARG A 87 -4.69 -9.33 11.33
CA ARG A 87 -3.42 -9.21 12.06
C ARG A 87 -3.19 -10.35 13.03
N LEU A 88 -4.23 -10.83 13.72
CA LEU A 88 -4.12 -12.00 14.59
C LEU A 88 -3.75 -13.24 13.77
N GLU A 89 -4.47 -13.50 12.68
CA GLU A 89 -4.20 -14.63 11.79
C GLU A 89 -2.75 -14.60 11.26
N ARG A 90 -2.32 -13.46 10.70
CA ARG A 90 -0.98 -13.27 10.15
C ARG A 90 0.12 -13.33 11.21
N ASP A 91 0.03 -12.54 12.29
CA ASP A 91 1.11 -12.43 13.28
C ASP A 91 1.28 -13.74 14.08
N VAL A 92 0.22 -14.54 14.24
CA VAL A 92 0.30 -15.88 14.86
C VAL A 92 0.95 -16.87 13.88
N ALA A 93 0.44 -16.96 12.65
CA ALA A 93 0.90 -17.95 11.67
C ALA A 93 2.32 -17.67 11.15
N GLU A 94 2.64 -16.42 10.85
CA GLU A 94 3.86 -16.05 10.12
C GLU A 94 4.96 -15.49 11.02
N ARG A 95 4.62 -15.03 12.24
CA ARG A 95 5.56 -14.32 13.14
C ARG A 95 5.68 -14.95 14.52
N GLY A 96 5.05 -16.10 14.76
CA GLY A 96 5.15 -16.87 16.01
C GLY A 96 4.65 -16.13 17.25
N ARG A 97 3.76 -15.13 17.11
CA ARG A 97 3.24 -14.36 18.25
C ARG A 97 2.03 -15.04 18.88
N SER A 98 1.82 -14.85 20.19
CA SER A 98 0.59 -15.30 20.85
C SER A 98 -0.57 -14.33 20.59
N HIS A 99 -1.81 -14.86 20.51
CA HIS A 99 -3.03 -14.05 20.36
C HIS A 99 -3.13 -12.93 21.41
N ALA A 100 -2.80 -13.24 22.67
CA ALA A 100 -2.87 -12.28 23.76
C ALA A 100 -1.86 -11.13 23.57
N SER A 101 -0.64 -11.42 23.12
CA SER A 101 0.37 -10.41 22.83
C SER A 101 -0.07 -9.47 21.69
N VAL A 102 -0.59 -10.04 20.59
CA VAL A 102 -1.08 -9.27 19.44
C VAL A 102 -2.26 -8.37 19.82
N ARG A 103 -3.25 -8.89 20.57
CA ARG A 103 -4.38 -8.08 21.05
C ARG A 103 -3.93 -6.92 21.94
N ARG A 104 -3.05 -7.19 22.91
CA ARG A 104 -2.51 -6.15 23.80
C ARG A 104 -1.79 -5.06 23.01
N GLN A 105 -0.90 -5.43 22.08
CA GLN A 105 -0.21 -4.46 21.23
C GLN A 105 -1.18 -3.66 20.35
N PHE A 106 -2.19 -4.32 19.80
CA PHE A 106 -3.15 -3.69 18.92
C PHE A 106 -3.91 -2.57 19.63
N VAL A 107 -4.46 -2.86 20.81
CA VAL A 107 -5.23 -1.90 21.60
C VAL A 107 -4.33 -0.79 22.16
N SER A 108 -3.16 -1.13 22.70
CA SER A 108 -2.32 -0.15 23.38
C SER A 108 -1.58 0.79 22.44
N THR A 109 -1.29 0.35 21.21
CA THR A 109 -0.40 1.07 20.29
C THR A 109 -1.01 1.24 18.90
N VAL A 110 -1.42 0.16 18.25
CA VAL A 110 -1.75 0.18 16.81
C VAL A 110 -3.02 0.97 16.54
N ALA A 111 -4.11 0.70 17.26
CA ALA A 111 -5.38 1.38 17.07
C ALA A 111 -5.29 2.89 17.38
N PRO A 112 -4.68 3.33 18.51
CA PRO A 112 -4.45 4.75 18.76
C PRO A 112 -3.60 5.43 17.68
N MET A 113 -2.50 4.80 17.24
CA MET A 113 -1.63 5.36 16.18
C MET A 113 -2.36 5.43 14.84
N HIS A 114 -3.18 4.43 14.52
CA HIS A 114 -4.03 4.44 13.33
C HIS A 114 -5.01 5.62 13.37
N ALA A 115 -5.77 5.76 14.46
CA ALA A 115 -6.74 6.85 14.60
C ALA A 115 -6.09 8.23 14.53
N ARG A 116 -4.92 8.40 15.16
CA ARG A 116 -4.21 9.67 15.24
C ARG A 116 -3.50 10.07 13.96
N HIS A 117 -2.94 9.11 13.21
CA HIS A 117 -2.01 9.42 12.13
C HIS A 117 -2.34 8.76 10.78
N VAL A 118 -3.03 7.62 10.76
CA VAL A 118 -3.35 6.89 9.52
C VAL A 118 -4.70 7.30 8.98
N GLN A 119 -5.76 7.18 9.78
CA GLN A 119 -7.13 7.56 9.41
C GLN A 119 -7.23 8.99 8.86
N PRO A 120 -6.56 10.01 9.42
CA PRO A 120 -6.70 11.37 8.92
C PRO A 120 -6.09 11.57 7.54
N GLN A 121 -5.28 10.63 7.02
CA GLN A 121 -4.74 10.70 5.67
C GLN A 121 -5.80 10.44 4.59
N ALA A 122 -6.93 9.80 4.94
CA ALA A 122 -8.04 9.55 4.01
C ALA A 122 -8.55 10.84 3.34
N ARG A 123 -8.42 11.99 4.01
CA ARG A 123 -8.79 13.32 3.45
C ARG A 123 -8.01 13.70 2.18
N TRP A 124 -6.87 13.05 1.93
CA TRP A 124 -6.00 13.32 0.78
C TRP A 124 -6.15 12.31 -0.34
N ALA A 125 -7.04 11.32 -0.20
CA ALA A 125 -7.31 10.33 -1.22
C ALA A 125 -8.28 10.87 -2.26
N ASP A 126 -8.07 10.49 -3.51
CA ASP A 126 -9.01 10.72 -4.61
C ASP A 126 -10.11 9.66 -4.60
N VAL A 127 -9.79 8.45 -4.12
CA VAL A 127 -10.73 7.33 -3.99
C VAL A 127 -10.65 6.74 -2.58
N LEU A 128 -11.79 6.69 -1.89
CA LEU A 128 -11.96 5.95 -0.65
C LEU A 128 -12.62 4.59 -0.95
N LEU A 129 -11.87 3.50 -0.79
CA LEU A 129 -12.35 2.15 -1.06
C LEU A 129 -12.64 1.41 0.26
N LYS A 130 -13.92 1.15 0.54
CA LYS A 130 -14.35 0.53 1.80
C LYS A 130 -14.30 -0.99 1.74
N GLN A 131 -13.84 -1.62 2.83
CA GLN A 131 -13.90 -3.07 3.00
C GLN A 131 -15.13 -3.55 3.79
N PRO A 132 -15.73 -4.70 3.43
CA PRO A 132 -15.34 -5.57 2.31
C PRO A 132 -15.61 -4.95 0.94
N PHE A 133 -14.72 -5.21 -0.02
CA PHE A 133 -14.80 -4.61 -1.35
C PHE A 133 -16.04 -5.10 -2.10
N ARG A 134 -16.88 -4.18 -2.55
CA ARG A 134 -18.00 -4.50 -3.44
C ARG A 134 -17.49 -4.58 -4.87
N LYS A 135 -17.98 -5.55 -5.65
CA LYS A 135 -17.61 -5.74 -7.06
C LYS A 135 -17.69 -4.43 -7.86
N ARG A 136 -18.80 -3.69 -7.72
CA ARG A 136 -19.01 -2.40 -8.38
C ARG A 136 -17.96 -1.34 -8.03
N ASP A 137 -17.49 -1.29 -6.78
CA ASP A 137 -16.50 -0.29 -6.35
C ASP A 137 -15.13 -0.60 -6.96
N VAL A 138 -14.78 -1.90 -7.04
CA VAL A 138 -13.55 -2.35 -7.69
C VAL A 138 -13.58 -2.11 -9.20
N GLU A 139 -14.71 -2.38 -9.87
CA GLU A 139 -14.87 -2.11 -11.30
C GLU A 139 -14.72 -0.63 -11.62
N LYS A 140 -15.34 0.26 -10.83
CA LYS A 140 -15.18 1.71 -10.96
C LYS A 140 -13.73 2.14 -10.78
N LEU A 141 -13.02 1.56 -9.81
CA LEU A 141 -11.61 1.85 -9.58
C LEU A 141 -10.75 1.38 -10.77
N ALA A 142 -10.99 0.18 -11.28
CA ALA A 142 -10.30 -0.33 -12.47
C ALA A 142 -10.54 0.56 -13.69
N ASP A 143 -11.77 1.03 -13.91
CA ASP A 143 -12.07 1.98 -14.98
C ASP A 143 -11.39 3.33 -14.80
N ARG A 144 -11.34 3.83 -13.56
CA ARG A 144 -10.63 5.07 -13.26
C ARG A 144 -9.13 4.93 -13.53
N LEU A 145 -8.51 3.83 -13.10
CA LEU A 145 -7.11 3.55 -13.39
C LEU A 145 -6.88 3.45 -14.90
N TRP A 146 -7.75 2.72 -15.62
CA TRP A 146 -7.66 2.58 -17.08
C TRP A 146 -7.69 3.94 -17.79
N SER A 147 -8.59 4.85 -17.37
CA SER A 147 -8.69 6.19 -17.97
C SER A 147 -7.46 7.08 -17.77
N LEU A 148 -6.57 6.75 -16.82
CA LEU A 148 -5.33 7.47 -16.59
C LEU A 148 -4.19 6.96 -17.47
N LEU A 149 -4.34 5.78 -18.08
CA LEU A 149 -3.33 5.22 -18.95
C LEU A 149 -3.39 5.89 -20.32
N LYS A 150 -2.23 6.22 -20.87
CA LYS A 150 -2.13 6.73 -22.24
C LYS A 150 -2.46 5.59 -23.21
N PRO A 151 -3.39 5.78 -24.16
CA PRO A 151 -3.66 4.77 -25.18
C PRO A 151 -2.36 4.39 -25.91
N SER A 152 -2.16 3.10 -26.12
CA SER A 152 -1.07 2.58 -26.94
C SER A 152 -1.66 1.74 -28.07
N SER A 153 -1.21 1.99 -29.30
CA SER A 153 -1.59 1.20 -30.48
C SER A 153 -1.15 -0.27 -30.40
N LEU A 154 -0.26 -0.59 -29.46
CA LEU A 154 0.23 -1.95 -29.22
C LEU A 154 -0.66 -2.76 -28.28
N TRP A 155 -1.70 -2.17 -27.69
CA TRP A 155 -2.58 -2.87 -26.77
C TRP A 155 -3.61 -3.73 -27.54
N PRO A 156 -3.75 -5.02 -27.21
CA PRO A 156 -4.82 -5.83 -27.76
C PRO A 156 -6.19 -5.30 -27.32
N ALA A 157 -7.23 -5.54 -28.12
CA ALA A 157 -8.59 -5.12 -27.82
C ALA A 157 -9.10 -5.63 -26.46
N SER A 158 -8.62 -6.79 -26.01
CA SER A 158 -8.94 -7.41 -24.72
C SER A 158 -8.18 -6.83 -23.51
N MET A 159 -7.22 -5.91 -23.72
CA MET A 159 -6.36 -5.45 -22.64
C MET A 159 -7.14 -4.80 -21.50
N ARG A 160 -8.25 -4.12 -21.81
CA ARG A 160 -9.09 -3.49 -20.80
C ARG A 160 -9.72 -4.51 -19.85
N GLU A 161 -10.26 -5.60 -20.38
CA GLU A 161 -10.85 -6.69 -19.59
C GLU A 161 -9.77 -7.39 -18.75
N THR A 162 -8.61 -7.67 -19.34
CA THR A 162 -7.46 -8.23 -18.61
C THR A 162 -7.03 -7.34 -17.46
N PHE A 163 -6.87 -6.03 -17.72
CA PHE A 163 -6.50 -5.06 -16.70
C PHE A 163 -7.51 -5.00 -15.54
N ARG A 164 -8.81 -5.00 -15.86
CA ARG A 164 -9.87 -5.05 -14.83
C ARG A 164 -9.77 -6.30 -13.98
N ALA A 165 -9.52 -7.46 -14.58
CA ALA A 165 -9.35 -8.73 -13.86
C ALA A 165 -8.10 -8.71 -12.94
N GLU A 166 -6.99 -8.15 -13.41
CA GLU A 166 -5.76 -7.99 -12.61
C GLU A 166 -5.96 -7.08 -11.40
N VAL A 167 -6.62 -5.92 -11.57
CA VAL A 167 -6.96 -5.02 -10.46
C VAL A 167 -7.84 -5.72 -9.43
N GLN A 168 -8.82 -6.52 -9.89
CA GLN A 168 -9.67 -7.32 -8.99
C GLN A 168 -8.85 -8.36 -8.22
N ALA A 169 -7.95 -9.09 -8.88
CA ALA A 169 -7.09 -10.08 -8.24
C ALA A 169 -6.15 -9.44 -7.22
N LEU A 170 -5.51 -8.32 -7.58
CA LEU A 170 -4.63 -7.55 -6.70
C LEU A 170 -5.35 -7.12 -5.41
N LEU A 171 -6.55 -6.55 -5.53
CA LEU A 171 -7.31 -6.08 -4.36
C LEU A 171 -7.82 -7.24 -3.50
N LYS A 172 -8.16 -8.39 -4.09
CA LYS A 172 -8.47 -9.60 -3.34
C LYS A 172 -7.24 -10.07 -2.54
N ASN A 173 -6.07 -10.11 -3.15
CA ASN A 173 -4.83 -10.51 -2.46
C ASN A 173 -4.43 -9.52 -1.35
N HIS A 174 -4.53 -8.20 -1.60
CA HIS A 174 -4.31 -7.20 -0.55
C HIS A 174 -5.33 -7.31 0.60
N SER A 175 -6.56 -7.70 0.31
CA SER A 175 -7.57 -7.98 1.33
C SER A 175 -7.25 -9.21 2.18
N LEU A 176 -6.35 -10.08 1.76
CA LEU A 176 -5.99 -11.27 2.53
C LEU A 176 -4.71 -11.01 3.34
N ASN A 177 -3.75 -10.28 2.78
CA ASN A 177 -2.37 -10.29 3.28
C ASN A 177 -1.94 -9.00 4.00
N HIS A 178 -2.63 -7.87 3.84
CA HIS A 178 -2.20 -6.57 4.38
C HIS A 178 -3.22 -5.93 5.33
N ALA A 179 -2.87 -5.89 6.62
CA ALA A 179 -3.43 -5.04 7.67
C ALA A 179 -2.42 -4.80 8.82
#